data_AF-A0A9E4L1M9-F1
#
_entry.id   AF-A0A9E4L1M9-F1
#
_cell.length_a   1.000
_cell.length_b   1.000
_cell.length_c   1.000
_cell.angle_alpha   90.00
_cell.angle_beta   90.00
_cell.angle_gamma   90.00
#
_symmetry.space_group_name_H-M   'P 1'
#
loop_
_entity.id
_entity.type
_entity.pdbx_description
1 polymer ?
#
loop_
_entity_poly.entity_id
_entity_poly.type
_entity_poly.pdbx_seq_one_letter_code
_entity_poly.pdbx_strand_id
1 'polypeptide(L)'
;MEPTRAQHAERTAAYLRAGEERAHRLANRGPVRFDAKGRLQPDILEAYWEHGFYVFEGVVGEVELQELRADADMMIARAPVRPGADVDSRGRPALGRDYAREPYTLVKPLSDLWGGTDKLNGRHPHRMVQPQNMWSS
;
A
#
# COMPACT_ATOMS: atom_id res chain seq x y z
N MET A 1 25.95 13.91 -0.58
CA MET A 1 24.82 14.66 0.00
C MET A 1 23.56 13.90 -0.37
N GLU A 2 22.80 13.44 0.61
CA GLU A 2 21.57 12.66 0.39
C GLU A 2 20.43 13.56 -0.15
N PRO A 3 19.58 13.07 -1.07
CA PRO A 3 18.55 13.88 -1.69
C PRO A 3 17.40 14.22 -0.72
N THR A 4 16.87 15.43 -0.82
CA THR A 4 15.61 15.80 -0.14
C THR A 4 14.41 15.04 -0.73
N ARG A 5 13.28 15.01 -0.03
CA ARG A 5 12.04 14.36 -0.52
C ARG A 5 11.60 14.89 -1.89
N ALA A 6 11.67 16.20 -2.10
CA ALA A 6 11.29 16.85 -3.36
C ALA A 6 12.24 16.45 -4.50
N GLN A 7 13.56 16.49 -4.25
CA GLN A 7 14.56 16.05 -5.22
C GLN A 7 14.44 14.57 -5.56
N HIS A 8 14.11 13.72 -4.58
CA HIS A 8 13.85 12.30 -4.84
C HIS A 8 12.62 12.11 -5.73
N ALA A 9 11.51 12.80 -5.45
CA ALA A 9 10.29 12.72 -6.24
C ALA A 9 10.48 13.22 -7.68
N GLU A 10 11.22 14.32 -7.88
CA GLU A 10 11.56 14.84 -9.20
C GLU A 10 12.38 13.83 -10.02
N ARG A 11 13.38 13.21 -9.40
CA ARG A 11 14.25 12.22 -10.06
C ARG A 11 13.50 10.96 -10.47
N THR A 12 12.44 10.56 -9.77
CA THR A 12 11.67 9.36 -10.09
C THR A 12 10.46 9.61 -10.98
N ALA A 13 10.01 10.87 -11.15
CA ALA A 13 8.79 11.19 -11.89
C ALA A 13 8.77 10.63 -13.33
N ALA A 14 9.86 10.77 -14.07
CA ALA A 14 9.95 10.25 -15.43
C ALA A 14 9.91 8.71 -15.48
N TYR A 15 10.59 8.06 -14.53
CA TYR A 15 10.57 6.60 -14.39
C TYR A 15 9.17 6.07 -14.08
N LEU A 16 8.46 6.74 -13.17
CA LEU A 16 7.09 6.36 -12.78
C LEU A 16 6.12 6.49 -13.96
N ARG A 17 6.14 7.62 -14.68
CA ARG A 17 5.30 7.80 -15.88
C ARG A 17 5.57 6.74 -16.94
N ALA A 18 6.84 6.48 -17.25
CA ALA A 18 7.20 5.43 -18.21
C ALA A 18 6.79 4.03 -17.72
N GLY A 19 6.82 3.79 -16.40
CA GLY A 19 6.32 2.56 -15.77
C GLY A 19 4.82 2.40 -15.91
N GLU A 20 4.05 3.45 -15.64
CA GLU A 20 2.60 3.50 -15.77
C GLU A 20 2.15 3.24 -17.21
N GLU A 21 2.75 3.92 -18.18
CA GLU A 21 2.48 3.68 -19.60
C GLU A 21 2.76 2.24 -20.03
N ARG A 22 3.86 1.65 -19.55
CA ARG A 22 4.17 0.23 -19.81
C ARG A 22 3.14 -0.69 -19.17
N ALA A 23 2.74 -0.40 -17.93
CA ALA A 23 1.75 -1.20 -17.20
C ALA A 23 0.38 -1.16 -17.90
N HIS A 24 -0.05 -0.01 -18.42
CA HIS A 24 -1.32 0.10 -19.15
C HIS A 24 -1.32 -0.61 -20.51
N ARG A 25 -0.15 -0.91 -21.07
CA ARG A 25 -0.03 -1.71 -22.30
C ARG A 25 -0.05 -3.20 -22.05
N LEU A 26 0.09 -3.65 -20.79
CA LEU A 26 -0.06 -5.06 -20.45
C LEU A 26 -1.53 -5.44 -20.65
N ALA A 27 -1.78 -6.51 -21.41
CA ALA A 27 -3.13 -7.02 -21.65
C ALA A 27 -3.68 -7.80 -20.44
N ASN A 28 -3.41 -7.32 -19.21
CA ASN A 28 -3.65 -8.02 -17.96
C ASN A 28 -4.64 -7.30 -17.04
N ARG A 29 -5.62 -6.61 -17.64
CA ARG A 29 -6.55 -5.74 -16.93
C ARG A 29 -7.94 -5.77 -17.56
N GLY A 30 -8.98 -5.71 -16.74
CA GLY A 30 -10.36 -5.67 -17.19
C GLY A 30 -11.36 -6.20 -16.16
N PRO A 31 -12.66 -6.32 -16.48
CA PRO A 31 -13.66 -6.81 -15.56
C PRO A 31 -13.46 -8.30 -15.24
N VAL A 32 -13.94 -8.72 -14.07
CA VAL A 32 -14.02 -10.15 -13.73
C VAL A 32 -15.01 -10.81 -14.69
N ARG A 33 -14.57 -11.84 -15.41
CA ARG A 33 -15.41 -12.61 -16.33
C ARG A 33 -15.31 -14.10 -16.04
N PHE A 34 -16.45 -14.77 -16.13
CA PHE A 34 -16.57 -16.21 -15.92
C PHE A 34 -17.03 -16.92 -17.21
N ASP A 35 -16.65 -18.19 -17.35
CA ASP A 35 -17.14 -19.10 -18.36
C ASP A 35 -18.51 -19.69 -17.97
N ALA A 36 -19.10 -20.52 -18.86
CA ALA A 36 -20.38 -21.16 -18.61
C ALA A 36 -20.39 -22.13 -17.40
N LYS A 37 -19.22 -22.49 -16.87
CA LYS A 37 -19.04 -23.35 -15.70
C LYS A 37 -18.71 -22.54 -14.43
N GLY A 38 -18.76 -21.21 -14.50
CA GLY A 38 -18.44 -20.32 -13.38
C GLY A 38 -16.94 -20.20 -13.07
N ARG A 39 -16.06 -20.63 -13.97
CA ARG A 39 -14.60 -20.50 -13.82
C ARG A 39 -14.14 -19.19 -14.44
N LEU A 40 -13.04 -18.62 -13.97
CA LEU A 40 -12.44 -17.46 -14.64
C LEU A 40 -12.19 -17.77 -16.11
N GLN A 41 -12.45 -16.80 -16.98
CA GLN A 41 -12.19 -16.94 -18.41
C GLN A 41 -10.72 -17.32 -18.66
N PRO A 42 -10.43 -18.25 -19.60
CA PRO A 42 -9.08 -18.74 -19.84
C PRO A 42 -8.06 -17.65 -20.17
N ASP A 43 -8.47 -16.62 -20.91
CA ASP A 43 -7.61 -15.49 -21.30
C ASP A 43 -7.13 -14.65 -20.10
N ILE A 44 -7.96 -14.54 -19.05
CA ILE A 44 -7.57 -13.91 -17.77
C ILE A 44 -6.47 -14.72 -17.08
N LEU A 45 -6.61 -16.06 -17.08
CA LEU A 45 -5.61 -16.95 -16.48
C LEU A 45 -4.30 -16.93 -17.28
N GLU A 46 -4.37 -16.93 -18.61
CA GLU A 46 -3.20 -16.82 -19.49
C GLU A 46 -2.43 -15.52 -19.23
N ALA A 47 -3.13 -14.38 -19.19
CA ALA A 47 -2.51 -13.09 -18.87
C ALA A 47 -1.92 -13.06 -17.44
N TYR A 48 -2.58 -13.69 -16.47
CA TYR A 48 -2.03 -13.83 -15.12
C TYR A 48 -0.73 -14.64 -15.12
N TRP A 49 -0.66 -15.75 -15.85
CA TRP A 49 0.55 -16.58 -15.93
C TRP A 49 1.69 -15.89 -16.68
N GLU A 50 1.38 -15.15 -17.75
CA GLU A 50 2.37 -14.40 -18.53
C GLU A 50 2.98 -13.25 -17.73
N HIS A 51 2.15 -12.49 -17.01
CA HIS A 51 2.58 -11.25 -16.35
C HIS A 51 2.81 -11.39 -14.84
N GLY A 52 2.42 -12.52 -14.24
CA GLY A 52 2.50 -12.80 -12.81
C GLY A 52 1.38 -12.14 -11.97
N PHE A 53 0.49 -11.35 -12.59
CA PHE A 53 -0.67 -10.73 -11.96
C PHE A 53 -1.71 -10.30 -13.01
N TYR A 54 -2.94 -10.07 -12.56
CA TYR A 54 -4.03 -9.49 -13.34
C TYR A 54 -4.76 -8.44 -12.50
N VAL A 55 -5.17 -7.32 -13.10
CA VAL A 55 -5.87 -6.22 -12.43
C VAL A 55 -7.34 -6.24 -12.80
N PHE A 56 -8.20 -6.61 -11.85
CA PHE A 56 -9.64 -6.50 -12.07
C PHE A 56 -10.13 -5.07 -11.92
N GLU A 57 -10.98 -4.65 -12.86
CA GLU A 57 -11.59 -3.32 -12.88
C GLU A 57 -13.10 -3.40 -12.66
N GLY A 58 -13.67 -2.38 -12.02
CA GLY A 58 -15.11 -2.31 -11.76
C GLY A 58 -15.63 -3.39 -10.82
N VAL A 59 -14.78 -3.96 -9.97
CA VAL A 59 -15.17 -4.98 -8.98
C VAL A 59 -15.99 -4.39 -7.84
N VAL A 60 -15.60 -3.20 -7.40
CA VAL A 60 -16.22 -2.47 -6.29
C VAL A 60 -17.08 -1.37 -6.89
N GLY A 61 -18.36 -1.31 -6.49
CA GLY A 61 -19.28 -0.27 -6.95
C GLY A 61 -18.90 1.10 -6.38
N GLU A 62 -19.39 2.19 -7.00
CA GLU A 62 -19.04 3.55 -6.54
C GLU A 62 -19.47 3.80 -5.08
N VAL A 63 -20.66 3.34 -4.68
CA VAL A 63 -21.15 3.52 -3.30
C VAL A 63 -20.25 2.79 -2.30
N GLU A 64 -19.98 1.51 -2.54
CA GLU A 64 -19.09 0.70 -1.72
C GLU A 64 -17.68 1.30 -1.66
N LEU A 65 -17.17 1.82 -2.78
CA LEU A 65 -15.87 2.49 -2.83
C LEU A 65 -15.83 3.75 -1.95
N GLN A 66 -16.90 4.53 -1.92
CA GLN A 66 -17.00 5.71 -1.07
C GLN A 66 -17.08 5.34 0.42
N GLU A 67 -17.83 4.30 0.76
CA GLU A 67 -17.89 3.77 2.13
C GLU A 67 -16.52 3.29 2.61
N LEU A 68 -15.82 2.49 1.80
CA LEU A 68 -14.47 2.01 2.11
C LEU A 68 -13.47 3.16 2.32
N ARG A 69 -13.57 4.23 1.51
CA ARG A 69 -12.73 5.43 1.67
C ARG A 69 -13.03 6.14 2.97
N ALA A 70 -14.31 6.36 3.29
CA ALA A 70 -14.72 7.01 4.52
C ALA A 70 -14.25 6.25 5.76
N ASP A 71 -14.36 4.92 5.75
CA ASP A 71 -13.90 4.06 6.84
C ASP A 71 -12.37 4.09 7.00
N ALA A 72 -11.63 4.03 5.89
CA ALA A 72 -10.17 4.16 5.91
C ALA A 72 -9.71 5.53 6.45
N ASP A 73 -10.36 6.62 5.99
CA ASP A 73 -10.09 7.97 6.47
C ASP A 73 -10.40 8.12 7.95
N MET A 74 -11.52 7.53 8.42
CA MET A 74 -11.84 7.49 9.84
C MET A 74 -10.78 6.73 10.64
N MET A 75 -10.35 5.54 10.16
CA MET A 75 -9.31 4.76 10.80
C MET A 75 -8.01 5.56 10.93
N ILE A 76 -7.58 6.26 9.88
CA ILE A 76 -6.37 7.08 9.91
C ILE A 76 -6.55 8.28 10.84
N ALA A 77 -7.68 8.99 10.78
CA ALA A 77 -7.95 10.16 11.61
C ALA A 77 -8.07 9.85 13.11
N ARG A 78 -8.44 8.61 13.45
CA ARG A 78 -8.54 8.11 14.83
C ARG A 78 -7.34 7.26 15.26
N ALA A 79 -6.28 7.24 14.45
CA ALA A 79 -5.02 6.63 14.86
C ALA A 79 -4.46 7.33 16.11
N PRO A 80 -3.76 6.59 16.98
CA PRO A 80 -3.18 7.16 18.19
C PRO A 80 -2.09 8.19 17.85
N VAL A 81 -1.96 9.24 18.67
CA VAL A 81 -1.00 10.34 18.42
C VAL A 81 0.46 9.91 18.42
N ARG A 82 0.77 8.80 19.11
CA ARG A 82 2.09 8.18 19.18
C ARG A 82 1.93 6.69 19.50
N PRO A 83 2.98 5.87 19.35
CA PRO A 83 2.94 4.46 19.73
C PRO A 83 2.40 4.28 21.15
N GLY A 84 1.41 3.40 21.31
CA GLY A 84 0.77 3.07 22.59
C GLY A 84 -0.08 4.16 23.25
N ALA A 85 -0.38 5.28 22.59
CA ALA A 85 -1.22 6.33 23.18
C ALA A 85 -2.72 5.99 23.12
N ASP A 86 -3.45 6.18 24.21
CA ASP A 86 -4.89 5.89 24.28
C ASP A 86 -5.76 6.87 23.49
N VAL A 87 -5.20 7.99 23.05
CA VAL A 87 -5.93 9.08 22.40
C VAL A 87 -5.42 9.39 20.99
N ASP A 88 -6.34 9.88 20.15
CA ASP A 88 -6.08 10.41 18.83
C ASP A 88 -5.65 11.88 18.87
N SER A 89 -5.34 12.45 17.70
CA SER A 89 -4.86 13.84 17.54
C SER A 89 -5.85 14.91 18.01
N ARG A 90 -7.11 14.53 18.26
CA ARG A 90 -8.16 15.41 18.78
C ARG A 90 -8.46 15.15 20.25
N GLY A 91 -7.69 14.30 20.92
CA GLY A 91 -7.87 13.94 22.34
C GLY A 91 -9.03 12.97 22.59
N ARG A 92 -9.61 12.38 21.55
CA ARG A 92 -10.65 11.34 21.69
C ARG A 92 -9.97 9.99 21.90
N PRO A 93 -10.65 8.97 22.45
CA PRO A 93 -10.12 7.62 22.46
C PRO A 93 -9.73 7.17 21.04
N ALA A 94 -8.48 6.72 20.89
CA ALA A 94 -7.98 6.15 19.65
C ALA A 94 -8.80 4.90 19.30
N LEU A 95 -9.02 4.68 18.00
CA LEU A 95 -9.83 3.55 17.55
C LEU A 95 -9.15 2.21 17.92
N GLY A 96 -9.94 1.19 18.25
CA GLY A 96 -9.45 -0.18 18.44
C GLY A 96 -8.50 -0.40 19.62
N ARG A 97 -8.50 0.50 20.61
CA ARG A 97 -7.82 0.32 21.90
C ARG A 97 -8.39 -0.85 22.72
N ASP A 98 -9.65 -1.16 22.47
CA ASP A 98 -10.43 -2.25 23.04
C ASP A 98 -10.31 -3.56 22.25
N TYR A 99 -9.61 -3.56 21.11
CA TYR A 99 -9.47 -4.75 20.30
C TYR A 99 -8.46 -5.72 20.92
N ALA A 100 -8.69 -7.02 20.74
CA ALA A 100 -7.77 -8.06 21.21
C ALA A 100 -6.36 -7.97 20.59
N ARG A 101 -6.20 -7.24 19.48
CA ARG A 101 -4.92 -6.99 18.82
C ARG A 101 -4.81 -5.52 18.44
N GLU A 102 -3.63 -4.95 18.67
CA GLU A 102 -3.30 -3.56 18.30
C GLU A 102 -3.46 -3.37 16.78
N PRO A 103 -4.39 -2.50 16.33
CA PRO A 103 -4.59 -2.24 14.92
C PRO A 103 -3.56 -1.28 14.32
N TYR A 104 -2.83 -0.50 15.14
CA TYR A 104 -1.87 0.49 14.65
C TYR A 104 -0.42 0.11 14.97
N THR A 105 0.36 -0.10 13.92
CA THR A 105 1.83 -0.14 14.02
C THR A 105 2.42 1.13 13.44
N LEU A 106 2.91 2.01 14.33
CA LEU A 106 3.57 3.25 13.95
C LEU A 106 5.08 3.01 13.82
N VAL A 107 5.64 3.39 12.68
CA VAL A 107 7.06 3.19 12.35
C VAL A 107 7.72 4.55 12.09
N LYS A 108 9.05 4.61 12.20
CA LYS A 108 9.76 5.84 11.88
C LYS A 108 9.55 6.18 10.39
N PRO A 109 9.24 7.44 10.03
CA PRO A 109 9.06 7.80 8.63
C PRO A 109 10.26 7.39 7.78
N LEU A 110 9.97 6.78 6.62
CA LEU A 110 10.98 6.29 5.67
C LEU A 110 11.91 5.20 6.22
N SER A 111 11.58 4.60 7.37
CA SER A 111 12.31 3.45 7.89
C SER A 111 11.89 2.17 7.19
N ASP A 112 12.86 1.47 6.62
CA ASP A 112 12.77 0.07 6.24
C ASP A 112 13.09 -0.82 7.44
N LEU A 113 12.06 -1.45 8.01
CA LEU A 113 12.16 -2.33 9.18
C LEU A 113 12.61 -3.75 8.84
N TRP A 114 12.51 -4.14 7.56
CA TRP A 114 12.62 -5.53 7.13
C TRP A 114 13.79 -5.76 6.19
N GLY A 115 14.19 -4.75 5.42
CA GLY A 115 15.27 -4.84 4.46
C GLY A 115 16.62 -5.15 5.10
N GLY A 116 17.30 -6.14 4.54
CA GLY A 116 18.56 -6.67 5.03
C GLY A 116 18.43 -7.48 6.32
N THR A 117 17.23 -7.94 6.68
CA THR A 117 17.00 -8.80 7.87
C THR A 117 16.45 -10.18 7.49
N ASP A 118 16.70 -11.18 8.33
CA ASP A 118 16.16 -12.55 8.15
C ASP A 118 14.67 -12.66 8.51
N LYS A 119 14.06 -11.57 8.98
CA LYS A 119 12.63 -11.52 9.29
C LYS A 119 11.80 -11.68 8.00
N LEU A 120 10.56 -12.16 8.15
CA LEU A 120 9.68 -12.48 7.01
C LEU A 120 10.32 -13.47 6.00
N ASN A 121 11.08 -14.45 6.51
CA ASN A 121 11.82 -15.45 5.72
C ASN A 121 12.84 -14.82 4.75
N GLY A 122 13.48 -13.72 5.13
CA GLY A 122 14.52 -13.08 4.32
C GLY A 122 14.02 -12.50 2.99
N ARG A 123 12.70 -12.29 2.83
CA ARG A 123 12.08 -11.80 1.58
C ARG A 123 12.54 -10.38 1.18
N HIS A 124 13.19 -9.66 2.07
CA HIS A 124 13.70 -8.31 1.85
C HIS A 124 15.23 -8.31 1.99
N PRO A 125 15.98 -8.82 0.99
CA PRO A 125 17.43 -9.07 1.11
C PRO A 125 18.27 -7.79 1.20
N HIS A 126 17.71 -6.65 0.79
CA HIS A 126 18.42 -5.37 0.77
C HIS A 126 17.65 -4.33 1.57
N ARG A 127 18.40 -3.49 2.29
CA ARG A 127 17.86 -2.33 2.98
C ARG A 127 17.77 -1.16 2.01
N MET A 128 16.61 -0.51 1.94
CA MET A 128 16.45 0.69 1.13
C MET A 128 17.32 1.84 1.65
N VAL A 129 17.82 2.68 0.74
CA VAL A 129 18.43 3.98 1.09
C VAL A 129 17.33 4.86 1.70
N GLN A 130 17.55 5.36 2.92
CA GLN A 130 16.56 6.12 3.68
C GLN A 130 17.00 7.59 3.77
N PRO A 131 16.13 8.56 3.48
CA PRO A 131 16.41 9.97 3.73
C PRO A 131 16.61 10.23 5.21
N GLN A 132 17.46 11.20 5.55
CA GLN A 132 17.64 11.64 6.93
C GLN A 132 16.34 12.27 7.45
N ASN A 133 15.80 11.72 8.53
CA ASN A 133 14.63 12.28 9.21
C ASN A 133 15.08 13.42 10.14
N MET A 134 14.31 14.51 10.21
CA MET A 134 14.60 15.66 11.09
C MET A 134 14.43 15.36 12.60
N TRP A 135 14.08 14.12 13.00
CA TRP A 135 13.79 13.75 14.39
C TRP A 135 14.98 13.08 15.10
N SER A 136 16.21 13.44 14.74
CA SER A 136 17.39 12.97 15.47
C SER A 136 17.87 14.04 16.44
N SER A 137 17.10 14.27 17.51
CA SER A 137 17.51 14.93 18.75
C SER A 137 16.66 14.40 19.89
#